data_AF-A0A7X7NWY7-F1
#
_entry.id   AF-A0A7X7NWY7-F1
#
_cell.length_a   1.000
_cell.length_b   1.000
_cell.length_c   1.000
_cell.angle_alpha   90.00
_cell.angle_beta   90.00
_cell.angle_gamma   90.00
#
_symmetry.space_group_name_H-M   'P 1'
#
loop_
_entity.id
_entity.type
_entity.pdbx_description
1 polymer ?
#
loop_
_entity_poly.entity_id
_entity_poly.type
_entity_poly.pdbx_seq_one_letter_code
_entity_poly.pdbx_strand_id
1 'polypeptide(L)'
;MTDINNKIREIAARLLKDKQVDLFMAWEKGELDYQVKPYFARTPEEADRMVFNDYCIQNLSNGLLKFRDGQEKIGIVVKGCDSRGIVRLLEDNQITRERLYIVGVCCPGMKDPLKAALNDSGFKKQSKDVPLADKCLKCRQPNPVIYDEILGQERVPDVAGERFSLVRDLENKTPDERYAFFEDILSRCIRCYACRQVCVACNCRTCIFDDT
;
A
#
# COMPACT_ATOMS: atom_id res chain seq x y z
N MET A 1 -18.15 -3.50 -2.86
CA MET A 1 -17.16 -2.40 -2.78
C MET A 1 -17.80 -1.03 -2.76
N THR A 2 -18.90 -0.80 -3.49
CA THR A 2 -19.64 0.48 -3.47
C THR A 2 -20.01 0.95 -2.05
N ASP A 3 -20.45 0.03 -1.18
CA ASP A 3 -20.73 0.35 0.23
C ASP A 3 -19.50 0.88 0.99
N ILE A 4 -18.32 0.26 0.79
CA ILE A 4 -17.06 0.71 1.40
C ILE A 4 -16.65 2.07 0.86
N ASN A 5 -16.82 2.31 -0.45
CA ASN A 5 -16.55 3.62 -1.06
C ASN A 5 -17.40 4.72 -0.42
N ASN A 6 -18.70 4.51 -0.32
CA ASN A 6 -19.61 5.50 0.26
C ASN A 6 -19.22 5.81 1.71
N LYS A 7 -18.93 4.77 2.51
CA LYS A 7 -18.47 4.95 3.90
C LYS A 7 -17.14 5.71 4.00
N ILE A 8 -16.16 5.40 3.15
CA ILE A 8 -14.89 6.14 3.11
C ILE A 8 -15.15 7.63 2.82
N ARG A 9 -15.99 7.93 1.82
CA ARG A 9 -16.33 9.30 1.42
C ARG A 9 -17.06 10.05 2.53
N GLU A 10 -18.04 9.42 3.16
CA GLU A 10 -18.79 9.96 4.29
C GLU A 10 -17.87 10.27 5.48
N ILE A 11 -16.99 9.34 5.84
CA ILE A 11 -16.03 9.52 6.94
C ILE A 11 -15.05 10.64 6.60
N ALA A 12 -14.47 10.64 5.40
CA ALA A 12 -13.53 11.67 4.96
C ALA A 12 -14.16 13.06 4.96
N ALA A 13 -15.35 13.19 4.35
CA ALA A 13 -16.09 14.45 4.29
C ALA A 13 -16.44 14.97 5.68
N ARG A 14 -16.91 14.09 6.58
CA ARG A 14 -17.20 14.44 7.99
C ARG A 14 -15.94 14.95 8.70
N LEU A 15 -14.85 14.19 8.66
CA LEU A 15 -13.62 14.53 9.39
C LEU A 15 -12.98 15.83 8.89
N LEU A 16 -13.02 16.08 7.58
CA LEU A 16 -12.54 17.33 6.97
C LEU A 16 -13.46 18.50 7.33
N LYS A 17 -14.79 18.31 7.25
CA LYS A 17 -15.78 19.35 7.57
C LYS A 17 -15.70 19.78 9.03
N ASP A 18 -15.56 18.82 9.93
CA ASP A 18 -15.46 19.03 11.36
C ASP A 18 -14.06 19.48 11.80
N LYS A 19 -13.10 19.61 10.85
CA LYS A 19 -11.70 19.99 11.10
C LYS A 19 -10.99 19.07 12.11
N GLN A 20 -11.39 17.80 12.16
CA GLN A 20 -10.71 16.78 12.95
C GLN A 20 -9.37 16.40 12.31
N VAL A 21 -9.30 16.51 10.98
CA VAL A 21 -8.10 16.31 10.17
C VAL A 21 -7.96 17.46 9.17
N ASP A 22 -6.72 17.81 8.83
CA ASP A 22 -6.37 18.84 7.83
C ASP A 22 -6.23 18.24 6.41
N LEU A 23 -6.01 16.92 6.36
CA LEU A 23 -5.81 16.14 5.15
C LEU A 23 -6.41 14.75 5.32
N PHE A 24 -7.02 14.20 4.28
CA PHE A 24 -7.48 12.82 4.25
C PHE A 24 -6.88 12.06 3.04
N MET A 25 -6.19 10.95 3.32
CA MET A 25 -5.47 10.14 2.35
C MET A 25 -6.26 8.88 1.99
N ALA A 26 -6.50 8.67 0.69
CA ALA A 26 -7.12 7.48 0.13
C ALA A 26 -6.53 7.21 -1.26
N TRP A 27 -7.31 6.58 -2.14
CA TRP A 27 -6.96 6.39 -3.55
C TRP A 27 -7.95 7.10 -4.46
N GLU A 28 -7.51 7.42 -5.68
CA GLU A 28 -8.33 7.92 -6.78
C GLU A 28 -8.17 6.99 -7.99
N LYS A 29 -9.27 6.81 -8.74
CA LYS A 29 -9.27 6.12 -10.02
C LYS A 29 -8.67 7.02 -11.11
N GLY A 30 -7.75 6.48 -11.89
CA GLY A 30 -7.23 7.09 -13.11
C GLY A 30 -8.15 6.89 -14.31
N GLU A 31 -7.58 6.92 -15.51
CA GLU A 31 -8.36 6.73 -16.75
C GLU A 31 -8.91 5.31 -16.86
N LEU A 32 -8.09 4.32 -16.49
CA LEU A 32 -8.43 2.90 -16.57
C LEU A 32 -8.71 2.33 -15.16
N ASP A 33 -9.54 1.30 -15.08
CA ASP A 33 -9.98 0.71 -13.80
C ASP A 33 -8.81 0.20 -12.92
N TYR A 34 -7.74 -0.28 -13.55
CA TYR A 34 -6.53 -0.77 -12.88
C TYR A 34 -5.47 0.30 -12.61
N GLN A 35 -5.70 1.53 -13.06
CA GLN A 35 -4.84 2.67 -12.77
C GLN A 35 -5.36 3.38 -11.52
N VAL A 36 -4.87 2.98 -10.36
CA VAL A 36 -5.22 3.60 -9.09
C VAL A 36 -4.00 4.31 -8.52
N LYS A 37 -4.18 5.55 -8.06
CA LYS A 37 -3.11 6.39 -7.51
C LYS A 37 -3.46 6.90 -6.11
N PRO A 38 -2.48 7.17 -5.25
CA PRO A 38 -2.70 7.89 -3.99
C PRO A 38 -3.41 9.22 -4.23
N TYR A 39 -4.36 9.57 -3.36
CA TYR A 39 -5.12 10.81 -3.42
C TYR A 39 -5.23 11.45 -2.04
N PHE A 40 -5.10 12.77 -2.00
CA PHE A 40 -5.00 13.58 -0.78
C PHE A 40 -6.04 14.69 -0.85
N ALA A 41 -7.13 14.54 -0.10
CA ALA A 41 -8.20 15.54 -0.02
C ALA A 41 -7.97 16.49 1.16
N ARG A 42 -8.26 17.77 0.94
CA ARG A 42 -8.20 18.86 1.92
C ARG A 42 -9.55 19.54 2.13
N THR A 43 -10.53 19.30 1.26
CA THR A 43 -11.91 19.77 1.46
C THR A 43 -12.91 18.62 1.49
N PRO A 44 -14.07 18.78 2.13
CA PRO A 44 -15.10 17.74 2.16
C PRO A 44 -15.55 17.28 0.77
N GLU A 45 -15.62 18.19 -0.20
CA GLU A 45 -16.08 17.92 -1.58
C GLU A 45 -15.08 17.06 -2.36
N GLU A 46 -13.79 17.19 -2.04
CA GLU A 46 -12.74 16.35 -2.62
C GLU A 46 -12.88 14.87 -2.24
N ALA A 47 -13.58 14.56 -1.13
CA ALA A 47 -13.83 13.19 -0.71
C ALA A 47 -14.53 12.36 -1.79
N ASP A 48 -15.40 12.96 -2.63
CA ASP A 48 -16.17 12.25 -3.65
C ASP A 48 -15.31 11.51 -4.69
N ARG A 49 -14.06 11.96 -4.88
CA ARG A 49 -13.10 11.35 -5.81
C ARG A 49 -12.46 10.08 -5.25
N MET A 50 -12.62 9.81 -3.97
CA MET A 50 -12.00 8.68 -3.30
C MET A 50 -12.61 7.36 -3.74
N VAL A 51 -11.75 6.35 -3.88
CA VAL A 51 -12.11 4.99 -4.25
C VAL A 51 -11.33 3.95 -3.43
N PHE A 52 -11.95 2.78 -3.31
CA PHE A 52 -11.44 1.52 -2.82
C PHE A 52 -12.01 0.41 -3.73
N ASN A 53 -11.18 -0.04 -4.66
CA ASN A 53 -11.50 -1.07 -5.64
C ASN A 53 -10.45 -2.21 -5.58
N ASP A 54 -10.59 -3.20 -6.45
CA ASP A 54 -9.68 -4.35 -6.56
C ASP A 54 -8.21 -3.98 -6.84
N TYR A 55 -7.92 -2.75 -7.27
CA TYR A 55 -6.60 -2.29 -7.70
C TYR A 55 -5.97 -1.27 -6.73
N CYS A 56 -6.56 -1.06 -5.55
CA CYS A 56 -5.99 -0.25 -4.46
C CYS A 56 -4.81 -0.96 -3.76
N ILE A 57 -3.85 -1.45 -4.56
CA ILE A 57 -2.70 -2.27 -4.14
C ILE A 57 -1.57 -1.46 -3.50
N GLN A 58 -1.53 -0.15 -3.78
CA GLN A 58 -0.49 0.75 -3.30
C GLN A 58 -0.59 0.96 -1.79
N ASN A 59 0.55 1.07 -1.13
CA ASN A 59 0.61 1.37 0.29
C ASN A 59 0.64 2.88 0.50
N LEU A 60 -0.40 3.41 1.17
CA LEU A 60 -0.51 4.85 1.45
C LEU A 60 0.36 5.32 2.61
N SER A 61 0.79 4.42 3.51
CA SER A 61 1.51 4.81 4.72
C SER A 61 2.82 5.54 4.42
N ASN A 62 3.52 5.17 3.34
CA ASN A 62 4.73 5.86 2.90
C ASN A 62 4.46 7.35 2.58
N GLY A 63 3.26 7.68 2.07
CA GLY A 63 2.86 9.06 1.82
C GLY A 63 2.92 9.95 3.07
N LEU A 64 2.82 9.38 4.28
CA LEU A 64 2.94 10.13 5.54
C LEU A 64 4.32 10.78 5.72
N LEU A 65 5.37 10.21 5.12
CA LEU A 65 6.72 10.77 5.18
C LEU A 65 6.81 12.17 4.55
N LYS A 66 5.90 12.50 3.63
CA LYS A 66 5.80 13.85 3.03
C LYS A 66 5.33 14.91 4.04
N PHE A 67 4.69 14.50 5.12
CA PHE A 67 4.08 15.37 6.13
C PHE A 67 4.75 15.24 7.50
N ARG A 68 5.87 14.52 7.59
CA ARG A 68 6.57 14.25 8.86
C ARG A 68 7.03 15.54 9.56
N ASP A 69 7.46 16.53 8.79
CA ASP A 69 7.97 17.80 9.29
C ASP A 69 6.85 18.85 9.55
N GLY A 70 5.61 18.53 9.14
CA GLY A 70 4.43 19.37 9.38
C GLY A 70 3.78 19.08 10.73
N GLN A 71 2.69 19.81 11.02
CA GLN A 71 1.84 19.62 12.21
C GLN A 71 0.41 19.17 11.86
N GLU A 72 0.15 18.95 10.57
CA GLU A 72 -1.16 18.54 10.07
C GLU A 72 -1.62 17.24 10.73
N LYS A 73 -2.91 17.20 11.09
CA LYS A 73 -3.65 16.00 11.46
C LYS A 73 -4.12 15.31 10.19
N ILE A 74 -3.87 14.01 10.09
CA ILE A 74 -4.01 13.26 8.83
C ILE A 74 -4.97 12.11 9.04
N GLY A 75 -6.09 12.14 8.30
CA GLY A 75 -6.93 10.99 8.08
C GLY A 75 -6.33 10.08 7.01
N ILE A 76 -6.40 8.77 7.18
CA ILE A 76 -5.85 7.82 6.21
C ILE A 76 -6.67 6.53 6.16
N VAL A 77 -6.99 6.08 4.94
CA VAL A 77 -7.55 4.74 4.71
C VAL A 77 -6.42 3.73 4.62
N VAL A 78 -6.51 2.64 5.37
CA VAL A 78 -5.48 1.60 5.39
C VAL A 78 -6.04 0.20 5.22
N LYS A 79 -5.34 -0.61 4.42
CA LYS A 79 -5.47 -2.07 4.45
C LYS A 79 -4.63 -2.65 5.59
N GLY A 80 -4.76 -3.95 5.84
CA GLY A 80 -3.88 -4.67 6.78
C GLY A 80 -2.38 -4.43 6.54
N CYS A 81 -1.93 -4.48 5.28
CA CYS A 81 -0.54 -4.19 4.93
C CYS A 81 -0.10 -2.74 5.19
N ASP A 82 -1.00 -1.77 4.98
CA ASP A 82 -0.69 -0.34 5.13
C ASP A 82 -0.64 0.03 6.61
N SER A 83 -1.55 -0.52 7.42
CA SER A 83 -1.59 -0.32 8.88
C SER A 83 -0.30 -0.78 9.56
N ARG A 84 0.32 -1.88 9.09
CA ARG A 84 1.65 -2.30 9.55
C ARG A 84 2.75 -1.32 9.14
N GLY A 85 2.60 -0.67 7.99
CA GLY A 85 3.47 0.41 7.58
C GLY A 85 3.36 1.62 8.51
N ILE A 86 2.14 1.95 8.97
CA ILE A 86 1.95 2.99 10.01
C ILE A 86 2.65 2.59 11.30
N VAL A 87 2.49 1.35 11.78
CA VAL A 87 3.21 0.87 12.99
C VAL A 87 4.71 1.08 12.86
N ARG A 88 5.31 0.76 11.70
CA ARG A 88 6.73 1.02 11.47
C ARG A 88 7.10 2.49 11.58
N LEU A 89 6.30 3.39 11.00
CA LEU A 89 6.54 4.83 11.08
C LEU A 89 6.39 5.40 12.49
N LEU A 90 5.48 4.85 13.28
CA LEU A 90 5.33 5.19 14.69
C LEU A 90 6.56 4.73 15.50
N GLU A 91 7.01 3.49 15.30
CA GLU A 91 8.22 2.96 15.94
C GLU A 91 9.49 3.74 15.55
N ASP A 92 9.56 4.19 14.30
CA ASP A 92 10.65 5.03 13.79
C ASP A 92 10.54 6.51 14.19
N ASN A 93 9.51 6.89 14.97
CA ASN A 93 9.21 8.27 15.35
C ASN A 93 9.11 9.24 14.15
N GLN A 94 8.67 8.74 12.99
CA GLN A 94 8.49 9.57 11.78
C GLN A 94 7.16 10.33 11.80
N ILE A 95 6.20 9.85 12.58
CA ILE A 95 4.91 10.50 12.82
C ILE A 95 4.41 10.07 14.19
N THR A 96 3.57 10.89 14.83
CA THR A 96 2.97 10.55 16.13
C THR A 96 1.55 10.04 15.96
N ARG A 97 1.07 9.22 16.90
CA ARG A 97 -0.24 8.57 16.80
C ARG A 97 -1.39 9.58 16.89
N GLU A 98 -1.21 10.65 17.66
CA GLU A 98 -2.19 11.70 17.93
C GLU A 98 -2.46 12.56 16.69
N ARG A 99 -1.54 12.54 15.72
CA ARG A 99 -1.69 13.21 14.42
C ARG A 99 -2.45 12.37 13.41
N LEU A 100 -2.87 11.15 13.75
CA LEU A 100 -3.49 10.23 12.80
C LEU A 100 -4.93 9.92 13.16
N TYR A 101 -5.79 9.88 12.13
CA TYR A 101 -7.10 9.26 12.16
C TYR A 101 -7.13 8.12 11.14
N ILE A 102 -7.22 6.88 11.59
CA ILE A 102 -6.96 5.71 10.76
C ILE A 102 -8.27 4.96 10.48
N VAL A 103 -8.70 4.97 9.21
CA VAL A 103 -9.86 4.20 8.74
C VAL A 103 -9.36 2.89 8.16
N GLY A 104 -9.50 1.82 8.92
CA GLY A 104 -9.08 0.48 8.54
C GLY A 104 -10.08 -0.21 7.62
N VAL A 105 -9.59 -0.93 6.61
CA VAL A 105 -10.42 -1.75 5.71
C VAL A 105 -9.94 -3.20 5.76
N CYS A 106 -10.86 -4.11 6.08
CA CYS A 106 -10.63 -5.56 6.00
C CYS A 106 -10.48 -5.98 4.53
N CYS A 107 -9.24 -6.20 4.10
CA CYS A 107 -8.86 -6.26 2.69
C CYS A 107 -9.16 -7.64 2.08
N PRO A 108 -9.86 -7.71 0.92
CA PRO A 108 -10.13 -8.97 0.24
C PRO A 108 -8.94 -9.56 -0.55
N GLY A 109 -7.81 -8.86 -0.59
CA GLY A 109 -6.77 -9.07 -1.59
C GLY A 109 -6.94 -8.09 -2.75
N MET A 110 -5.83 -7.76 -3.41
CA MET A 110 -5.80 -6.81 -4.52
C MET A 110 -5.32 -7.53 -5.80
N LYS A 111 -5.94 -7.21 -6.93
CA LYS A 111 -5.55 -7.67 -8.25
C LYS A 111 -4.23 -7.05 -8.70
N ASP A 112 -3.54 -7.72 -9.61
CA ASP A 112 -2.28 -7.24 -10.18
C ASP A 112 -2.53 -6.25 -11.33
N PRO A 113 -2.21 -4.95 -11.17
CA PRO A 113 -2.45 -3.96 -12.22
C PRO A 113 -1.55 -4.16 -13.44
N LEU A 114 -0.38 -4.82 -13.31
CA LEU A 114 0.49 -5.10 -14.45
C LEU A 114 -0.08 -6.22 -15.32
N LYS A 115 -0.71 -7.24 -14.70
CA LYS A 115 -1.43 -8.28 -15.44
C LYS A 115 -2.67 -7.72 -16.13
N ALA A 116 -3.39 -6.80 -15.47
CA ALA A 116 -4.48 -6.07 -16.11
C ALA A 116 -4.01 -5.25 -17.32
N ALA A 117 -2.95 -4.45 -17.16
CA ALA A 117 -2.36 -3.67 -18.24
C ALA A 117 -1.88 -4.54 -19.41
N LEU A 118 -1.32 -5.72 -19.13
CA LEU A 118 -0.92 -6.68 -20.15
C LEU A 118 -2.12 -7.25 -20.92
N ASN A 119 -3.23 -7.53 -20.24
CA ASN A 119 -4.47 -7.99 -20.90
C ASN A 119 -5.05 -6.92 -21.83
N ASP A 120 -5.00 -5.65 -21.41
CA ASP A 120 -5.52 -4.52 -22.18
C ASP A 120 -4.59 -4.09 -23.33
N SER A 121 -3.32 -4.49 -23.29
CA SER A 121 -2.31 -4.09 -24.28
C SER A 121 -2.51 -4.67 -25.69
N GLY A 122 -3.33 -5.72 -25.84
CA GLY A 122 -3.52 -6.43 -27.10
C GLY A 122 -2.38 -7.37 -27.51
N PHE A 123 -1.28 -7.45 -26.74
CA PHE A 123 -0.10 -8.26 -27.07
C PHE A 123 -0.20 -9.75 -26.68
N LYS A 124 -1.16 -10.16 -25.82
CA LYS A 124 -1.32 -11.55 -25.37
C LYS A 124 -2.79 -11.98 -25.33
N LYS A 125 -3.02 -13.30 -25.38
CA LYS A 125 -4.35 -13.93 -25.25
C LYS A 125 -4.98 -13.51 -23.92
N GLN A 126 -6.12 -12.83 -23.99
CA GLN A 126 -6.79 -12.21 -22.84
C GLN A 126 -7.32 -13.27 -21.86
N SER A 127 -6.84 -13.26 -20.61
CA SER A 127 -7.61 -13.84 -19.51
C SER A 127 -8.67 -12.82 -19.09
N LYS A 128 -9.94 -13.22 -19.05
CA LYS A 128 -11.02 -12.35 -18.56
C LYS A 128 -10.89 -12.03 -17.08
N ASP A 129 -10.23 -12.89 -16.32
CA ASP A 129 -10.00 -12.70 -14.89
C ASP A 129 -8.54 -12.32 -14.62
N VAL A 130 -8.35 -11.19 -13.94
CA VAL A 130 -7.04 -10.73 -13.49
C VAL A 130 -6.81 -11.30 -12.09
N PRO A 131 -5.77 -12.12 -11.89
CA PRO A 131 -5.54 -12.76 -10.60
C PRO A 131 -5.12 -11.75 -9.53
N LEU A 132 -5.22 -12.16 -8.27
CA LEU A 132 -4.61 -11.43 -7.17
C LEU A 132 -3.10 -11.25 -7.41
N ALA A 133 -2.56 -10.14 -6.91
CA ALA A 133 -1.14 -9.92 -6.87
C ALA A 133 -0.47 -10.98 -5.97
N ASP A 134 0.75 -11.38 -6.33
CA ASP A 134 1.44 -12.49 -5.66
C ASP A 134 1.60 -12.25 -4.14
N LYS A 135 1.79 -11.00 -3.72
CA LYS A 135 1.85 -10.62 -2.29
C LYS A 135 0.52 -10.83 -1.54
N CYS A 136 -0.61 -10.74 -2.25
CA CYS A 136 -1.94 -10.90 -1.68
C CYS A 136 -2.31 -12.39 -1.51
N LEU A 137 -1.79 -13.27 -2.37
CA LEU A 137 -1.98 -14.73 -2.26
C LEU A 137 -1.38 -15.35 -1.00
N LYS A 138 -0.40 -14.67 -0.38
CA LYS A 138 0.31 -15.14 0.83
C LYS A 138 0.10 -14.18 2.01
N CYS A 139 -0.99 -13.40 1.99
CA CYS A 139 -1.25 -12.37 3.00
C CYS A 139 -1.62 -13.01 4.34
N ARG A 140 -0.85 -12.69 5.39
CA ARG A 140 -1.12 -13.13 6.77
C ARG A 140 -1.93 -12.12 7.59
N GLN A 141 -2.19 -10.94 7.03
CA GLN A 141 -2.80 -9.82 7.75
C GLN A 141 -3.77 -9.06 6.85
N PRO A 142 -4.95 -9.60 6.55
CA PRO A 142 -5.97 -8.91 5.75
C PRO A 142 -6.65 -7.78 6.54
N ASN A 143 -6.73 -7.91 7.87
CA ASN A 143 -7.36 -6.93 8.74
C ASN A 143 -6.33 -5.89 9.25
N PRO A 144 -6.72 -4.61 9.36
CA PRO A 144 -5.87 -3.56 9.93
C PRO A 144 -5.49 -3.88 11.39
N VAL A 145 -4.23 -3.64 11.75
CA VAL A 145 -3.72 -3.89 13.14
C VAL A 145 -3.82 -2.66 14.05
N ILE A 146 -3.99 -1.48 13.45
CA ILE A 146 -4.19 -0.22 14.13
C ILE A 146 -5.23 0.58 13.32
N TYR A 147 -6.26 1.08 13.99
CA TYR A 147 -7.35 1.84 13.39
C TYR A 147 -8.14 2.60 14.47
N ASP A 148 -8.89 3.62 14.05
CA ASP A 148 -9.91 4.32 14.82
C ASP A 148 -11.32 3.86 14.43
N GLU A 149 -11.53 3.60 13.13
CA GLU A 149 -12.75 2.99 12.58
C GLU A 149 -12.39 1.83 11.66
N ILE A 150 -13.25 0.79 11.60
CA ILE A 150 -13.03 -0.38 10.75
C ILE A 150 -14.20 -0.59 9.78
N LEU A 151 -13.87 -0.88 8.53
CA LEU A 151 -14.80 -1.11 7.43
C LEU A 151 -14.61 -2.50 6.83
N GLY A 152 -15.74 -3.11 6.46
CA GLY A 152 -15.78 -4.47 5.94
C GLY A 152 -15.83 -5.52 7.05
N GLN A 153 -16.06 -6.77 6.65
CA GLN A 153 -16.08 -7.89 7.58
C GLN A 153 -14.66 -8.36 7.84
N GLU A 154 -14.36 -8.68 9.10
CA GLU A 154 -13.09 -9.31 9.45
C GLU A 154 -12.87 -10.58 8.66
N ARG A 155 -11.62 -10.78 8.26
CA ARG A 155 -11.22 -11.92 7.44
C ARG A 155 -10.18 -12.74 8.15
N VAL A 156 -10.31 -14.04 8.05
CA VAL A 156 -9.23 -14.96 8.41
C VAL A 156 -8.20 -14.92 7.28
N PRO A 157 -6.89 -14.78 7.59
CA PRO A 157 -5.86 -14.86 6.56
C PRO A 157 -5.89 -16.21 5.87
N ASP A 158 -5.99 -16.21 4.54
CA ASP A 158 -5.86 -17.42 3.72
C ASP A 158 -4.38 -17.68 3.45
N VAL A 159 -3.72 -18.33 4.40
CA VAL A 159 -2.29 -18.63 4.32
C VAL A 159 -2.10 -19.95 3.60
N ALA A 160 -2.07 -19.89 2.27
CA ALA A 160 -1.72 -21.05 1.46
C ALA A 160 -0.20 -21.24 1.35
N GLY A 161 0.26 -22.48 1.56
CA GLY A 161 1.63 -22.89 1.32
C GLY A 161 2.66 -22.38 2.34
N GLU A 162 3.93 -22.58 2.00
CA GLU A 162 5.04 -22.32 2.90
C GLU A 162 5.69 -20.96 2.61
N ARG A 163 5.59 -20.02 3.56
CA ARG A 163 5.98 -18.61 3.36
C ARG A 163 7.43 -18.42 2.94
N PHE A 164 8.33 -19.24 3.47
CA PHE A 164 9.77 -19.08 3.34
C PHE A 164 10.39 -20.10 2.37
N SER A 165 9.59 -20.73 1.50
CA SER A 165 10.08 -21.72 0.55
C SER A 165 11.26 -21.18 -0.29
N LEU A 166 11.10 -19.97 -0.85
CA LEU A 166 12.16 -19.31 -1.62
C LEU A 166 13.40 -18.98 -0.78
N VAL A 167 13.24 -18.72 0.52
CA VAL A 167 14.40 -18.47 1.41
C VAL A 167 15.16 -19.76 1.63
N ARG A 168 14.47 -20.88 1.91
CA ARG A 168 15.11 -22.19 2.03
C ARG A 168 15.82 -22.61 0.74
N ASP A 169 15.18 -22.37 -0.42
CA ASP A 169 15.77 -22.65 -1.72
C ASP A 169 17.08 -21.88 -1.92
N LEU A 170 17.19 -20.66 -1.38
CA LEU A 170 18.41 -19.86 -1.41
C LEU A 170 19.44 -20.29 -0.35
N GLU A 171 19.00 -20.69 0.84
CA GLU A 171 19.88 -21.18 1.91
C GLU A 171 20.54 -22.53 1.56
N ASN A 172 19.87 -23.34 0.74
CA ASN A 172 20.40 -24.61 0.24
C ASN A 172 21.35 -24.48 -0.96
N LYS A 173 21.53 -23.27 -1.51
CA LYS A 173 22.50 -23.01 -2.58
C LYS A 173 23.91 -22.92 -2.03
N THR A 174 24.87 -23.33 -2.85
CA THR A 174 26.28 -23.02 -2.62
C THR A 174 26.52 -21.50 -2.63
N PRO A 175 27.64 -21.01 -2.07
CA PRO A 175 28.00 -19.59 -2.12
C PRO A 175 27.98 -19.01 -3.55
N ASP A 176 28.51 -19.74 -4.54
CA ASP A 176 28.59 -19.28 -5.93
C ASP A 176 27.21 -19.22 -6.60
N GLU A 177 26.37 -20.24 -6.40
CA GLU A 177 24.99 -20.25 -6.91
C GLU A 177 24.14 -19.12 -6.31
N ARG A 178 24.34 -18.83 -5.03
CA ARG A 178 23.66 -17.73 -4.35
C ARG A 178 24.18 -16.37 -4.84
N TYR A 179 25.47 -16.24 -5.10
CA TYR A 179 26.05 -15.03 -5.71
C TYR A 179 25.45 -14.79 -7.11
N ALA A 180 25.45 -15.80 -7.97
CA ALA A 180 24.88 -15.73 -9.31
C ALA A 180 23.39 -15.35 -9.30
N PHE A 181 22.62 -15.87 -8.34
CA PHE A 181 21.21 -15.50 -8.16
C PHE A 181 21.03 -14.00 -7.87
N PHE A 182 21.80 -13.43 -6.95
CA PHE A 182 21.70 -11.99 -6.64
C PHE A 182 22.24 -11.11 -7.77
N GLU A 183 23.30 -11.56 -8.46
CA GLU A 183 23.82 -10.87 -9.65
C GLU A 183 22.77 -10.78 -10.76
N ASP A 184 22.04 -11.87 -11.05
CA ASP A 184 20.94 -11.89 -12.02
C ASP A 184 19.82 -10.92 -11.64
N ILE A 185 19.38 -10.93 -10.37
CA ILE A 185 18.35 -9.99 -9.89
C ILE A 185 18.78 -8.53 -10.07
N LEU A 186 20.04 -8.23 -9.75
CA LEU A 186 20.57 -6.86 -9.76
C LEU A 186 21.01 -6.41 -11.16
N SER A 187 21.16 -7.33 -12.12
CA SER A 187 21.60 -7.03 -13.50
C SER A 187 20.70 -6.01 -14.22
N ARG A 188 19.42 -5.94 -13.84
CA ARG A 188 18.43 -5.01 -14.41
C ARG A 188 18.35 -3.66 -13.69
N CYS A 189 19.17 -3.45 -12.66
CA CYS A 189 19.13 -2.24 -11.85
C CYS A 189 19.70 -1.04 -12.62
N ILE A 190 18.85 -0.03 -12.87
CA ILE A 190 19.25 1.25 -13.48
C ILE A 190 19.45 2.36 -12.44
N ARG A 191 19.57 2.01 -11.14
CA ARG A 191 19.65 2.96 -10.01
C ARG A 191 18.54 4.01 -10.01
N CYS A 192 17.30 3.62 -10.36
CA CYS A 192 16.14 4.51 -10.30
C CYS A 192 15.64 4.78 -8.86
N TYR A 193 16.22 4.10 -7.86
CA TYR A 193 15.87 4.18 -6.44
C TYR A 193 14.42 3.85 -6.07
N ALA A 194 13.61 3.31 -6.99
CA ALA A 194 12.20 2.97 -6.73
C ALA A 194 12.03 1.99 -5.56
N CYS A 195 12.91 1.00 -5.43
CA CYS A 195 12.90 0.04 -4.32
C CYS A 195 13.12 0.71 -2.95
N ARG A 196 13.95 1.74 -2.89
CA ARG A 196 14.16 2.57 -1.70
C ARG A 196 12.95 3.48 -1.47
N GLN A 197 12.51 4.20 -2.49
CA GLN A 197 11.44 5.20 -2.38
C GLN A 197 10.08 4.58 -2.02
N VAL A 198 9.81 3.33 -2.39
CA VAL A 198 8.55 2.65 -2.05
C VAL A 198 8.53 2.09 -0.62
N CYS A 199 9.70 1.87 -0.01
CA CYS A 199 9.80 1.22 1.29
C CYS A 199 9.50 2.19 2.43
N VAL A 200 8.49 1.86 3.25
CA VAL A 200 8.11 2.65 4.44
C VAL A 200 9.22 2.70 5.51
N ALA A 201 10.10 1.71 5.54
CA ALA A 201 11.24 1.66 6.46
C ALA A 201 12.47 2.44 5.94
N CYS A 202 12.51 2.78 4.64
CA CYS A 202 13.55 3.63 4.08
C CYS A 202 13.21 5.11 4.30
N ASN A 203 13.16 5.52 5.57
CA ASN A 203 12.65 6.82 6.00
C ASN A 203 13.71 7.78 6.54
N CYS A 204 15.00 7.44 6.45
CA CYS A 204 16.09 8.33 6.83
C CYS A 204 15.99 9.69 6.13
N ARG A 205 16.37 10.77 6.83
CA ARG A 205 16.45 12.13 6.22
C ARG A 205 17.52 12.19 5.14
N THR A 206 18.68 11.62 5.44
CA THR A 206 19.82 11.49 4.53
C THR A 206 20.10 10.01 4.33
N CYS A 207 20.33 9.60 3.09
CA CYS A 207 20.58 8.21 2.74
C CYS A 207 22.08 7.98 2.60
N ILE A 208 22.62 7.04 3.38
CA ILE A 208 24.03 6.64 3.31
C ILE A 208 24.45 6.09 1.93
N PHE A 209 23.48 5.71 1.09
CA PHE A 209 23.73 5.23 -0.27
C PHE A 209 23.58 6.33 -1.34
N ASP A 210 23.15 7.53 -0.95
CA ASP A 210 23.11 8.71 -1.83
C ASP A 210 24.36 9.59 -1.65
N ASP A 211 24.96 9.59 -0.45
CA ASP A 211 26.17 10.36 -0.16
C ASP A 211 27.41 9.66 -0.73
N THR A 212 27.93 10.20 -1.83
CA THR A 212 29.31 10.00 -2.32
C THR A 212 30.20 11.15 -1.89
#